data_AF-A0A2I1G899-F1
#
_entry.id   AF-A0A2I1G899-F1
#
_cell.length_a   1.000
_cell.length_b   1.000
_cell.length_c   1.000
_cell.angle_alpha   90.00
_cell.angle_beta   90.00
_cell.angle_gamma   90.00
#
_symmetry.space_group_name_H-M   'P 1'
#
loop_
_entity.id
_entity.type
_entity.pdbx_description
1 polymer ?
#
loop_
_entity_poly.entity_id
_entity_poly.type
_entity_poly.pdbx_seq_one_letter_code
_entity_poly.pdbx_strand_id
1 'polypeptide(L)'
;MVARVFCHDYPNNPYIDALYSIGNVHSRYKIIALGYYPQNIKYTQKSSRSIVQYQIPDGYIIETEAANKAIRCETKYIPVNKVLYTITWKEGRAEYSISSERSASGAINAFLKRISRENSRLSGIHVFGLDIEILHQARTGELTIAKTTNIDKRKRPLSEVSVSQQNKRYASFGRDAHKKIKQLILQHRMVSESGEPIHLRNMELEYEDHIINIKYNLLLDHIKLDAYVRACDEALLGRD
;
A
#
# COMPACT_ATOMS: atom_id res chain seq x y z
N MET A 1 6.72 -8.86 7.70
CA MET A 1 6.12 -8.63 6.37
C MET A 1 6.68 -7.30 5.89
N VAL A 2 7.39 -7.27 4.77
CA VAL A 2 7.87 -5.97 4.24
C VAL A 2 6.64 -5.28 3.67
N ALA A 3 6.21 -4.19 4.30
CA ALA A 3 5.07 -3.44 3.81
C ALA A 3 5.44 -2.85 2.44
N ARG A 4 4.66 -3.19 1.42
CA ARG A 4 4.74 -2.58 0.09
C ARG A 4 3.73 -1.45 0.02
N VAL A 5 4.18 -0.28 -0.38
CA VAL A 5 3.30 0.85 -0.69
C VAL A 5 3.14 0.88 -2.21
N PHE A 6 1.89 0.94 -2.68
CA PHE A 6 1.58 1.01 -4.10
C PHE A 6 1.22 2.45 -4.49
N CYS A 7 1.90 2.97 -5.51
CA CYS A 7 1.60 4.26 -6.13
C CYS A 7 0.99 4.01 -7.51
N HIS A 8 -0.21 4.54 -7.75
CA HIS A 8 -0.95 4.31 -9.00
C HIS A 8 -1.98 5.41 -9.26
N ASP A 9 -2.42 5.49 -10.53
CA ASP A 9 -3.63 6.19 -10.98
C ASP A 9 -4.53 5.20 -11.76
N TYR A 10 -4.58 3.95 -11.29
CA TYR A 10 -5.43 2.91 -11.88
C TYR A 10 -6.91 3.24 -11.64
N PRO A 11 -7.81 3.12 -12.65
CA PRO A 11 -7.61 2.49 -13.97
C PRO A 11 -7.17 3.46 -15.09
N ASN A 12 -7.04 4.76 -14.82
CA ASN A 12 -6.64 5.75 -15.84
C ASN A 12 -5.22 5.47 -16.38
N ASN A 13 -4.36 4.94 -15.51
CA ASN A 13 -3.00 4.52 -15.85
C ASN A 13 -2.81 3.02 -15.52
N PRO A 14 -2.38 2.18 -16.50
CA PRO A 14 -2.19 0.75 -16.27
C PRO A 14 -0.89 0.43 -15.50
N TYR A 15 -0.06 1.42 -15.18
CA TYR A 15 1.17 1.21 -14.43
C TYR A 15 0.96 1.38 -12.93
N ILE A 16 1.51 0.45 -12.15
CA ILE A 16 1.53 0.49 -10.69
C ILE A 16 2.96 0.31 -10.22
N ASP A 17 3.41 1.21 -9.36
CA ASP A 17 4.74 1.19 -8.77
C ASP A 17 4.65 0.71 -7.32
N ALA A 18 5.46 -0.30 -6.97
CA ALA A 18 5.54 -0.84 -5.62
C ALA A 18 6.88 -0.46 -4.97
N LEU A 19 6.78 0.25 -3.85
CA LEU A 19 7.89 0.70 -3.03
C LEU A 19 8.00 -0.19 -1.79
N TYR A 20 9.20 -0.74 -1.57
CA TYR A 20 9.50 -1.51 -0.36
C TYR A 20 9.96 -0.57 0.74
N SER A 21 9.43 -0.76 1.96
CA SER A 21 9.82 0.04 3.14
C SER A 21 11.27 -0.18 3.59
N ILE A 22 11.96 -1.19 3.05
CA ILE A 22 13.36 -1.52 3.34
C ILE A 22 14.08 -1.76 2.00
N GLY A 23 14.96 -0.83 1.64
CA GLY A 23 15.74 -0.82 0.40
C GLY A 23 15.02 -0.13 -0.75
N ASN A 24 15.77 0.63 -1.56
CA ASN A 24 15.31 1.30 -2.80
C ASN A 24 14.94 0.30 -3.91
N VAL A 25 14.32 -0.83 -3.56
CA VAL A 25 13.80 -1.78 -4.53
C VAL A 25 12.47 -1.22 -5.01
N HIS A 26 12.36 -1.04 -6.32
CA HIS A 26 11.17 -0.56 -6.99
C HIS A 26 10.71 -1.65 -7.94
N SER A 27 9.48 -2.15 -7.77
CA SER A 27 8.88 -3.06 -8.73
C SER A 27 7.78 -2.33 -9.47
N ARG A 28 7.86 -2.30 -10.81
CA ARG A 28 6.83 -1.73 -11.66
C ARG A 28 6.00 -2.84 -12.29
N TYR A 29 4.69 -2.66 -12.28
CA TYR A 29 3.72 -3.57 -12.89
C TYR A 29 2.98 -2.80 -13.97
N LYS A 30 2.76 -3.43 -15.11
CA LYS A 30 1.85 -2.96 -16.15
C LYS A 30 0.70 -3.95 -16.25
N ILE A 31 -0.52 -3.47 -16.01
CA ILE A 31 -1.72 -4.28 -16.05
C ILE A 31 -2.16 -4.44 -17.50
N ILE A 32 -2.15 -5.68 -18.00
CA ILE A 32 -2.56 -6.01 -19.37
C ILE A 32 -4.02 -6.48 -19.39
N ALA A 33 -4.39 -7.35 -18.46
CA ALA A 33 -5.76 -7.79 -18.27
C ALA A 33 -6.02 -7.94 -16.77
N LEU A 34 -7.09 -7.31 -16.26
CA LEU A 34 -7.43 -7.39 -14.84
C LEU A 34 -7.88 -8.80 -14.43
N GLY A 35 -8.54 -9.53 -15.34
CA GLY A 35 -9.18 -10.79 -15.02
C GLY A 35 -10.39 -10.61 -14.10
N TYR A 36 -11.00 -11.72 -13.68
CA TYR A 36 -12.19 -11.72 -12.82
C TYR A 36 -12.10 -12.84 -11.78
N TYR A 37 -12.90 -12.76 -10.71
CA TYR A 37 -12.99 -13.86 -9.75
C TYR A 37 -14.10 -14.84 -10.18
N PRO A 38 -13.79 -16.12 -10.46
CA PRO A 38 -14.80 -17.12 -10.79
C PRO A 38 -15.62 -17.48 -9.55
N GLN A 39 -16.78 -18.14 -9.72
CA GLN A 39 -17.65 -18.51 -8.59
C GLN A 39 -16.92 -19.36 -7.52
N ASN A 40 -16.03 -20.26 -7.94
CA ASN A 40 -15.25 -21.12 -7.04
C ASN A 40 -13.80 -20.61 -6.88
N ILE A 41 -13.65 -19.47 -6.21
CA ILE A 41 -12.37 -18.77 -6.05
C ILE A 41 -11.33 -19.62 -5.32
N LYS A 42 -10.11 -19.68 -5.87
CA LYS A 42 -8.92 -20.18 -5.19
C LYS A 42 -8.13 -19.08 -4.51
N TYR A 43 -7.39 -19.46 -3.48
CA TYR A 43 -6.57 -18.58 -2.67
C TYR A 43 -5.10 -18.99 -2.72
N THR A 44 -4.20 -18.03 -2.58
CA THR A 44 -2.78 -18.32 -2.38
C THR A 44 -2.58 -19.14 -1.10
N GLN A 45 -1.58 -20.02 -1.08
CA GLN A 45 -1.30 -20.85 0.09
C GLN A 45 -0.85 -20.01 1.29
N LYS A 46 -1.32 -20.35 2.50
CA LYS A 46 -0.76 -19.80 3.75
C LYS A 46 0.67 -20.30 3.91
N SER A 47 1.54 -19.45 4.43
CA SER A 47 2.87 -19.87 4.87
C SER A 47 3.13 -19.34 6.27
N SER A 48 4.09 -19.94 6.98
CA SER A 48 4.54 -19.43 8.28
C SER A 48 5.04 -17.97 8.22
N ARG A 49 5.41 -17.48 7.02
CA ARG A 49 5.90 -16.11 6.79
C ARG A 49 4.82 -15.14 6.32
N SER A 50 3.70 -15.63 5.81
CA SER A 50 2.56 -14.82 5.36
C SER A 50 1.26 -15.54 5.68
N ILE A 51 0.56 -15.03 6.70
CA ILE A 51 -0.75 -15.52 7.13
C ILE A 51 -1.85 -15.07 6.13
N VAL A 52 -1.61 -13.96 5.44
CA VAL A 52 -2.54 -13.38 4.47
C VAL A 52 -2.58 -14.25 3.22
N GLN A 53 -3.81 -14.54 2.77
CA GLN A 53 -4.09 -15.20 1.52
C GLN A 53 -4.75 -14.22 0.56
N TYR A 54 -4.42 -14.34 -0.72
CA TYR A 54 -4.97 -13.51 -1.78
C TYR A 54 -5.85 -14.36 -2.70
N GLN A 55 -6.97 -13.79 -3.12
CA GLN A 55 -7.83 -14.41 -4.13
C GLN A 55 -7.14 -14.40 -5.49
N ILE A 56 -7.25 -15.50 -6.21
CA ILE A 56 -6.58 -15.67 -7.51
C ILE A 56 -7.59 -15.43 -8.63
N PRO A 57 -7.41 -14.39 -9.46
CA PRO A 57 -8.28 -14.11 -10.60
C PRO A 57 -8.04 -15.06 -11.78
N ASP A 58 -9.09 -15.29 -12.57
CA ASP A 58 -9.02 -15.94 -13.87
C ASP A 58 -8.76 -14.92 -14.98
N GLY A 59 -7.94 -15.29 -15.97
CA GLY A 59 -7.59 -14.45 -17.11
C GLY A 59 -6.81 -13.18 -16.75
N TYR A 60 -6.14 -13.14 -15.60
CA TYR A 60 -5.34 -11.99 -15.17
C TYR A 60 -3.95 -12.02 -15.75
N ILE A 61 -3.50 -10.88 -16.27
CA ILE A 61 -2.25 -10.75 -17.03
C ILE A 61 -1.56 -9.44 -16.66
N ILE A 62 -0.27 -9.53 -16.32
CA ILE A 62 0.59 -8.37 -16.06
C ILE A 62 1.94 -8.53 -16.73
N GLU A 63 2.62 -7.41 -16.96
CA GLU A 63 4.04 -7.35 -17.26
C GLU A 63 4.79 -6.74 -16.08
N THR A 64 5.93 -7.31 -15.72
CA THR A 64 6.82 -6.79 -14.67
C THR A 64 8.27 -7.21 -14.93
N GLU A 65 9.17 -6.84 -14.03
CA GLU A 65 10.56 -7.28 -14.06
C GLU A 65 10.84 -8.28 -12.94
N ALA A 66 11.47 -9.40 -13.29
CA ALA A 66 11.98 -10.36 -12.34
C ALA A 66 13.36 -10.84 -12.79
N ALA A 67 14.33 -10.83 -11.87
CA ALA A 67 15.68 -11.28 -12.16
C ALA A 67 16.30 -10.61 -13.41
N ASN A 68 16.11 -9.29 -13.54
CA ASN A 68 16.59 -8.44 -14.63
C ASN A 68 16.03 -8.84 -16.00
N LYS A 69 14.85 -9.47 -16.03
CA LYS A 69 14.13 -9.81 -17.26
C LYS A 69 12.72 -9.24 -17.18
N ALA A 70 12.30 -8.60 -18.26
CA ALA A 70 10.89 -8.29 -18.47
C ALA A 70 10.14 -9.61 -18.69
N ILE A 71 9.14 -9.85 -17.85
CA ILE A 71 8.32 -11.05 -17.87
C ILE A 71 6.85 -10.68 -17.91
N ARG A 72 6.05 -11.55 -18.52
CA ARG A 72 4.60 -11.53 -18.49
C ARG A 72 4.11 -12.65 -17.59
N CYS A 73 3.29 -12.33 -16.60
CA CYS A 73 2.67 -13.30 -15.71
C CYS A 73 1.19 -13.43 -16.04
N GLU A 74 0.68 -14.66 -16.07
CA GLU A 74 -0.72 -14.97 -16.33
C GLU A 74 -1.27 -15.98 -15.33
N THR A 75 -2.49 -15.76 -14.85
CA THR A 75 -3.27 -16.77 -14.11
C THR A 75 -4.49 -17.18 -14.89
N LYS A 76 -4.65 -18.49 -15.09
CA LYS A 76 -5.77 -19.06 -15.84
C LYS A 76 -6.33 -20.28 -15.11
N TYR A 77 -7.63 -20.30 -14.89
CA TYR A 77 -8.31 -21.47 -14.35
C TYR A 77 -8.40 -22.54 -15.44
N ILE A 78 -8.00 -23.75 -15.07
CA ILE A 78 -8.08 -24.95 -15.91
C ILE A 78 -9.13 -25.90 -15.33
N PRO A 79 -9.60 -26.91 -16.09
CA PRO A 79 -10.57 -27.89 -15.58
C PRO A 79 -10.17 -28.49 -14.23
N VAL A 80 -11.16 -28.97 -13.47
CA VAL A 80 -10.98 -29.49 -12.09
C VAL A 80 -10.64 -28.39 -11.07
N ASN A 81 -11.03 -27.14 -11.35
CA ASN A 81 -10.84 -26.01 -10.44
C ASN A 81 -9.38 -25.85 -9.97
N LYS A 82 -8.44 -26.04 -10.90
CA LYS A 82 -7.02 -25.74 -10.69
C LYS A 82 -6.67 -24.42 -11.35
N VAL A 83 -5.61 -23.77 -10.88
CA VAL A 83 -5.08 -22.56 -11.50
C VAL A 83 -3.72 -22.86 -12.10
N LEU A 84 -3.56 -22.52 -13.38
CA LEU A 84 -2.29 -22.52 -14.07
C LEU A 84 -1.66 -21.12 -13.95
N TYR A 85 -0.44 -21.08 -13.44
CA TYR A 85 0.38 -19.87 -13.33
C TYR A 85 1.45 -19.92 -14.40
N THR A 86 1.41 -19.00 -15.35
CA THR A 86 2.33 -18.96 -16.50
C THR A 86 3.23 -17.74 -16.41
N ILE A 87 4.51 -17.93 -16.71
CA ILE A 87 5.50 -16.87 -16.90
C ILE A 87 6.03 -16.99 -18.32
N THR A 88 5.89 -15.92 -19.08
CA THR A 88 6.43 -15.79 -20.44
C THR A 88 7.49 -14.70 -20.45
N TRP A 89 8.61 -14.93 -21.14
CA TRP A 89 9.66 -13.94 -21.30
C TRP A 89 10.32 -14.09 -22.67
N LYS A 90 10.98 -13.02 -23.12
CA LYS A 90 11.69 -13.00 -24.39
C LYS A 90 13.20 -12.99 -24.18
N GLU A 91 13.92 -13.70 -25.03
CA GLU A 91 15.37 -13.60 -25.16
C GLU A 91 15.71 -13.42 -26.64
N GLY A 92 16.09 -12.19 -27.01
CA GLY A 92 16.21 -11.81 -28.41
C GLY A 92 14.87 -11.91 -29.15
N ARG A 93 14.82 -12.75 -30.18
CA ARG A 93 13.60 -13.00 -30.97
C ARG A 93 12.78 -14.19 -30.48
N ALA A 94 13.33 -15.00 -29.57
CA ALA A 94 12.65 -16.18 -29.04
C ALA A 94 11.78 -15.82 -27.84
N GLU A 95 10.60 -16.43 -27.77
CA GLU A 95 9.69 -16.35 -26.63
C GLU A 95 9.68 -17.70 -25.91
N TYR A 96 9.79 -17.65 -24.59
CA TYR A 96 9.80 -18.82 -23.72
C TYR A 96 8.66 -18.71 -22.72
N SER A 97 8.05 -19.84 -22.39
CA SER A 97 6.99 -19.91 -21.38
C SER A 97 7.23 -21.08 -20.44
N ILE A 98 6.98 -20.87 -19.15
CA ILE A 98 6.94 -21.91 -18.13
C ILE A 98 5.65 -21.75 -17.34
N SER A 99 5.04 -22.88 -16.98
CA SER A 99 3.82 -22.89 -16.19
C SER A 99 3.92 -23.79 -14.97
N SER A 100 3.12 -23.51 -13.95
CA SER A 100 2.94 -24.35 -12.78
C SER A 100 1.47 -24.45 -12.41
N GLU A 101 0.99 -25.65 -12.10
CA GLU A 101 -0.34 -25.86 -11.52
C GLU A 101 -0.34 -25.79 -9.99
N ARG A 102 0.85 -25.73 -9.36
CA ARG A 102 0.98 -25.81 -7.90
C ARG A 102 0.79 -24.45 -7.24
N SER A 103 1.50 -23.42 -7.72
CA SER A 103 1.45 -22.07 -7.19
C SER A 103 2.24 -21.08 -8.06
N ALA A 104 2.00 -19.78 -7.86
CA ALA A 104 2.83 -18.71 -8.43
C ALA A 104 4.32 -18.86 -8.10
N SER A 105 4.64 -19.23 -6.85
CA SER A 105 6.03 -19.50 -6.45
C SER A 105 6.62 -20.73 -7.16
N GLY A 106 5.79 -21.73 -7.45
CA GLY A 106 6.18 -22.88 -8.27
C GLY A 106 6.60 -22.46 -9.68
N ALA A 107 5.83 -21.57 -10.32
CA ALA A 107 6.18 -21.01 -11.63
C ALA A 107 7.47 -20.19 -11.57
N ILE A 108 7.62 -19.34 -10.55
CA ILE A 108 8.85 -18.53 -10.36
C ILE A 108 10.08 -19.38 -10.14
N ASN A 109 10.01 -20.42 -9.32
CA ASN A 109 11.14 -21.31 -9.09
C ASN A 109 11.55 -22.04 -10.37
N ALA A 110 10.57 -22.49 -11.17
CA ALA A 110 10.84 -23.11 -12.47
C ALA A 110 11.47 -22.11 -13.46
N PHE A 111 11.00 -20.87 -13.49
CA PHE A 111 11.61 -19.78 -14.27
C PHE A 111 13.06 -19.50 -13.83
N LEU A 112 13.30 -19.30 -12.53
CA LEU A 112 14.64 -19.03 -11.98
C LEU A 112 15.62 -20.16 -12.26
N LYS A 113 15.17 -21.42 -12.16
CA LYS A 113 15.94 -22.58 -12.55
C LYS A 113 16.32 -22.55 -14.03
N ARG A 114 15.37 -22.19 -14.90
CA ARG A 114 15.59 -22.10 -16.36
C ARG A 114 16.59 -21.04 -16.78
N ILE A 115 16.73 -19.95 -16.00
CA ILE A 115 17.69 -18.86 -16.24
C ILE A 115 18.94 -18.95 -15.34
N SER A 116 19.18 -20.09 -14.69
CA SER A 116 20.34 -20.34 -13.82
C SER A 116 20.50 -19.34 -12.66
N ARG A 117 19.37 -18.89 -12.07
CA ARG A 117 19.33 -17.98 -10.92
C ARG A 117 18.62 -18.58 -9.69
N GLU A 118 18.86 -19.87 -9.42
CA GLU A 118 18.20 -20.65 -8.36
C GLU A 118 18.35 -20.06 -6.94
N ASN A 119 19.43 -19.30 -6.69
CA ASN A 119 19.67 -18.67 -5.40
C ASN A 119 18.78 -17.45 -5.12
N SER A 120 18.03 -16.96 -6.12
CA SER A 120 17.17 -15.78 -5.98
C SER A 120 15.89 -16.14 -5.20
N ARG A 121 15.66 -15.47 -4.07
CA ARG A 121 14.43 -15.65 -3.27
C ARG A 121 13.35 -14.66 -3.71
N LEU A 122 12.77 -14.88 -4.89
CA LEU A 122 11.63 -14.09 -5.35
C LEU A 122 10.31 -14.65 -4.82
N SER A 123 9.41 -13.76 -4.41
CA SER A 123 8.06 -14.12 -3.97
C SER A 123 7.13 -14.24 -5.18
N GLY A 124 6.54 -15.41 -5.40
CA GLY A 124 5.55 -15.60 -6.46
C GLY A 124 4.35 -14.68 -6.34
N ILE A 125 3.89 -14.42 -5.11
CA ILE A 125 2.80 -13.47 -4.84
C ILE A 125 3.18 -12.07 -5.34
N HIS A 126 4.38 -11.61 -5.01
CA HIS A 126 4.84 -10.27 -5.39
C HIS A 126 5.06 -10.16 -6.90
N VAL A 127 5.72 -11.15 -7.51
CA VAL A 127 6.02 -11.10 -8.95
C VAL A 127 4.74 -11.17 -9.79
N PHE A 128 3.75 -11.96 -9.37
CA PHE A 128 2.43 -11.94 -10.01
C PHE A 128 1.58 -10.72 -9.60
N GLY A 129 2.02 -9.90 -8.65
CA GLY A 129 1.24 -8.76 -8.17
C GLY A 129 -0.12 -9.13 -7.55
N LEU A 130 -0.23 -10.33 -6.94
CA LEU A 130 -1.50 -10.83 -6.39
C LEU A 130 -1.92 -10.09 -5.11
N ASP A 131 -0.99 -9.44 -4.44
CA ASP A 131 -1.18 -8.61 -3.24
C ASP A 131 -1.42 -7.12 -3.54
N ILE A 132 -1.56 -6.73 -4.81
CA ILE A 132 -1.88 -5.36 -5.20
C ILE A 132 -3.37 -5.10 -4.91
N GLU A 133 -3.63 -4.40 -3.80
CA GLU A 133 -4.98 -4.20 -3.26
C GLU A 133 -5.93 -3.48 -4.23
N ILE A 134 -5.48 -2.44 -4.94
CA ILE A 134 -6.33 -1.70 -5.87
C ILE A 134 -6.90 -2.59 -6.98
N LEU A 135 -6.17 -3.63 -7.40
CA LEU A 135 -6.64 -4.57 -8.42
C LEU A 135 -7.70 -5.51 -7.87
N HIS A 136 -7.62 -5.87 -6.58
CA HIS A 136 -8.69 -6.61 -5.92
C HIS A 136 -9.96 -5.76 -5.88
N GLN A 137 -9.85 -4.50 -5.43
CA GLN A 137 -10.97 -3.56 -5.36
C GLN A 137 -11.62 -3.32 -6.75
N ALA A 138 -10.79 -3.22 -7.80
CA ALA A 138 -11.26 -3.11 -9.18
C ALA A 138 -12.12 -4.31 -9.62
N ARG A 139 -11.75 -5.53 -9.21
CA ARG A 139 -12.47 -6.76 -9.60
C ARG A 139 -13.78 -6.95 -8.86
N THR A 140 -13.83 -6.58 -7.58
CA THR A 140 -15.04 -6.74 -6.75
C THR A 140 -16.05 -5.62 -6.97
N GLY A 141 -15.75 -4.64 -7.82
CA GLY A 141 -16.56 -3.43 -7.95
C GLY A 141 -16.44 -2.51 -6.73
N GLU A 142 -15.52 -2.79 -5.81
CA GLU A 142 -15.20 -1.92 -4.68
C GLU A 142 -14.48 -0.65 -5.12
N LEU A 143 -13.93 -0.59 -6.34
CA LEU A 143 -13.37 0.65 -6.89
C LEU A 143 -14.43 1.76 -7.02
N THR A 144 -15.69 1.38 -7.26
CA THR A 144 -16.86 2.28 -7.20
C THR A 144 -17.31 2.57 -5.76
N ILE A 145 -16.87 1.79 -4.78
CA ILE A 145 -17.22 1.91 -3.34
C ILE A 145 -16.10 2.58 -2.52
N ALA A 146 -14.88 2.67 -3.06
CA ALA A 146 -13.69 3.25 -2.42
C ALA A 146 -13.72 4.79 -2.30
N LYS A 147 -14.90 5.41 -2.44
CA LYS A 147 -15.17 6.72 -1.87
C LYS A 147 -15.75 6.68 -0.45
N THR A 148 -16.03 5.49 0.13
CA THR A 148 -16.62 5.43 1.47
C THR A 148 -16.12 4.25 2.32
N THR A 149 -15.29 4.62 3.31
CA THR A 149 -15.22 4.07 4.68
C THR A 149 -14.64 2.66 4.89
N ASN A 150 -13.32 2.59 5.05
CA ASN A 150 -12.64 1.53 5.82
C ASN A 150 -12.93 1.76 7.32
N ILE A 151 -14.13 1.37 7.80
CA ILE A 151 -14.49 1.48 9.22
C ILE A 151 -13.74 0.38 9.98
N ASP A 152 -12.83 0.76 10.88
CA ASP A 152 -12.15 -0.19 11.78
C ASP A 152 -13.16 -0.82 12.73
N LYS A 153 -13.65 -2.01 12.38
CA LYS A 153 -14.67 -2.76 13.14
C LYS A 153 -14.22 -3.12 14.56
N ARG A 154 -12.95 -2.94 14.92
CA ARG A 154 -12.46 -3.10 16.31
C ARG A 154 -12.77 -1.89 17.19
N LYS A 155 -13.05 -0.73 16.59
CA LYS A 155 -13.43 0.48 17.31
C LYS A 155 -14.95 0.56 17.40
N ARG A 156 -15.46 0.66 18.63
CA ARG A 156 -16.87 1.01 18.87
C ARG A 156 -17.22 2.33 18.15
N PRO A 157 -18.44 2.49 17.62
CA PRO A 157 -18.96 3.76 17.11
C PRO A 157 -18.70 4.94 18.04
N LEU A 158 -18.62 6.14 17.48
CA LEU A 158 -18.29 7.34 18.24
C LEU A 158 -19.40 7.69 19.26
N SER A 159 -20.66 7.47 18.91
CA SER A 159 -21.83 7.64 19.78
C SER A 159 -21.87 6.69 20.98
N GLU A 160 -21.19 5.54 20.89
CA GLU A 160 -21.16 4.52 21.94
C GLU A 160 -20.01 4.69 22.96
N VAL A 161 -19.18 5.70 22.79
CA VAL A 161 -18.04 5.95 23.68
C VAL A 161 -18.21 7.25 24.46
N SER A 162 -17.59 7.30 25.63
CA SER A 162 -17.65 8.50 26.49
C SER A 162 -17.02 9.71 25.81
N VAL A 163 -17.47 10.91 26.19
CA VAL A 163 -16.93 12.19 25.66
C VAL A 163 -15.40 12.26 25.75
N SER A 164 -14.81 11.77 26.84
CA SER A 164 -13.35 11.68 26.99
C SER A 164 -12.69 10.81 25.92
N GLN A 165 -13.29 9.66 25.59
CA GLN A 165 -12.80 8.79 24.52
C GLN A 165 -13.03 9.40 23.13
N GLN A 166 -14.15 10.10 22.92
CA GLN A 166 -14.39 10.86 21.69
C GLN A 166 -13.31 11.93 21.48
N ASN A 167 -13.02 12.73 22.50
CA ASN A 167 -11.98 13.78 22.46
C ASN A 167 -10.59 13.19 22.16
N LYS A 168 -10.24 12.04 22.75
CA LYS A 168 -8.99 11.34 22.41
C LYS A 168 -8.93 10.90 20.96
N ARG A 169 -10.05 10.43 20.39
CA ARG A 169 -10.14 10.04 18.98
C ARG A 169 -10.00 11.25 18.07
N TYR A 170 -10.69 12.36 18.35
CA TYR A 170 -10.55 13.61 17.60
C TYR A 170 -9.12 14.13 17.64
N ALA A 171 -8.47 14.11 18.80
CA ALA A 171 -7.07 14.53 18.92
C ALA A 171 -6.12 13.62 18.12
N SER A 172 -6.34 12.30 18.12
CA SER A 172 -5.55 11.37 17.32
C SER A 172 -5.75 11.60 15.83
N PHE A 173 -7.02 11.69 15.39
CA PHE A 173 -7.39 11.98 14.02
C PHE A 173 -6.77 13.30 13.54
N GLY A 174 -6.86 14.36 14.36
CA GLY A 174 -6.27 15.65 14.06
C GLY A 174 -4.76 15.57 13.82
N ARG A 175 -4.01 14.80 14.62
CA ARG A 175 -2.56 14.59 14.41
C ARG A 175 -2.26 13.85 13.11
N ASP A 176 -3.00 12.77 12.85
CA ASP A 176 -2.81 11.95 11.65
C ASP A 176 -3.13 12.76 10.38
N ALA A 177 -4.23 13.50 10.39
CA ALA A 177 -4.65 14.39 9.31
C ALA A 177 -3.60 15.49 9.07
N HIS A 178 -3.11 16.14 10.12
CA HIS A 178 -2.07 17.17 10.00
C HIS A 178 -0.80 16.63 9.35
N LYS A 179 -0.34 15.44 9.77
CA LYS A 179 0.85 14.80 9.17
C LYS A 179 0.64 14.54 7.69
N LYS A 180 -0.52 13.99 7.30
CA LYS A 180 -0.82 13.68 5.90
C LYS A 180 -0.96 14.94 5.05
N ILE A 181 -1.65 15.96 5.56
CA ILE A 181 -1.83 17.25 4.89
C ILE A 181 -0.47 17.95 4.70
N LYS A 182 0.40 17.95 5.72
CA LYS A 182 1.76 18.49 5.60
C LYS A 182 2.56 17.81 4.46
N GLN A 183 2.44 16.49 4.31
CA GLN A 183 3.08 15.79 3.20
C GLN A 183 2.52 16.22 1.85
N LEU A 184 1.20 16.36 1.73
CA LEU A 184 0.53 16.80 0.50
C LEU A 184 0.94 18.24 0.13
N ILE A 185 1.00 19.15 1.10
CA ILE A 185 1.44 20.54 0.90
C ILE A 185 2.83 20.59 0.25
N LEU A 186 3.77 19.78 0.75
CA LEU A 186 5.12 19.69 0.19
C LEU A 186 5.11 19.04 -1.20
N GLN A 187 4.36 17.95 -1.38
CA GLN A 187 4.25 17.24 -2.65
C GLN A 187 3.72 18.15 -3.78
N HIS A 188 2.75 19.00 -3.46
CA HIS A 188 2.14 19.93 -4.41
C HIS A 188 2.85 21.30 -4.48
N ARG A 189 4.00 21.45 -3.83
CA ARG A 189 4.76 22.72 -3.75
C ARG A 189 3.88 23.92 -3.36
N MET A 190 2.97 23.72 -2.40
CA MET A 190 2.17 24.81 -1.84
C MET A 190 3.00 25.61 -0.83
N VAL A 191 4.04 26.27 -1.35
CA VAL A 191 5.01 27.08 -0.61
C VAL A 191 4.98 28.52 -1.13
N SER A 192 5.28 29.49 -0.27
CA SER A 192 5.47 30.90 -0.63
C SER A 192 6.73 31.08 -1.49
N GLU A 193 6.93 32.30 -1.99
CA GLU A 193 8.17 32.69 -2.67
C GLU A 193 9.41 32.58 -1.76
N SER A 194 9.23 32.74 -0.45
CA SER A 194 10.28 32.53 0.57
C SER A 194 10.52 31.05 0.91
N GLY A 195 9.77 30.13 0.30
CA GLY A 195 9.86 28.69 0.55
C GLY A 195 9.09 28.20 1.78
N GLU A 196 8.30 29.06 2.44
CA GLU A 196 7.48 28.66 3.57
C GLU A 196 6.21 27.93 3.11
N PRO A 197 5.94 26.70 3.59
CA PRO A 197 4.73 25.98 3.23
C PRO A 197 3.50 26.65 3.85
N ILE A 198 2.36 26.58 3.14
CA ILE A 198 1.08 26.93 3.76
C ILE A 198 0.79 25.99 4.95
N HIS A 199 -0.05 26.44 5.87
CA HIS A 199 -0.36 25.70 7.09
C HIS A 199 -1.86 25.54 7.30
N LEU A 200 -2.26 24.34 7.73
CA LEU A 200 -3.62 24.08 8.20
C LEU A 200 -3.82 24.70 9.59
N ARG A 201 -4.73 25.67 9.71
CA ARG A 201 -5.05 26.33 10.99
C ARG A 201 -6.16 25.65 11.76
N ASN A 202 -7.20 25.20 11.07
CA ASN A 202 -8.36 24.56 11.65
C ASN A 202 -8.93 23.51 10.69
N MET A 203 -9.64 22.54 11.25
CA MET A 203 -10.42 21.56 10.52
C MET A 203 -11.77 21.42 11.21
N GLU A 204 -12.85 21.57 10.45
CA GLU A 204 -14.21 21.38 10.94
C GLU A 204 -14.75 20.03 10.49
N LEU A 205 -15.31 19.30 11.44
CA LEU A 205 -15.95 18.01 11.23
C LEU A 205 -17.40 18.13 11.67
N GLU A 206 -18.30 17.67 10.83
CA GLU A 206 -19.73 17.62 11.13
C GLU A 206 -20.14 16.17 11.38
N TYR A 207 -20.88 15.95 12.46
CA TYR A 207 -21.48 14.66 12.80
C TYR A 207 -22.87 14.90 13.38
N GLU A 208 -23.89 14.38 12.69
CA GLU A 208 -25.29 14.71 12.99
C GLU A 208 -25.44 16.25 13.02
N ASP A 209 -25.91 16.82 14.13
CA ASP A 209 -26.05 18.29 14.31
C ASP A 209 -24.88 18.91 15.11
N HIS A 210 -23.75 18.21 15.22
CA HIS A 210 -22.58 18.67 15.98
C HIS A 210 -21.44 19.10 15.07
N ILE A 211 -20.93 20.31 15.30
CA ILE A 211 -19.71 20.81 14.67
C ILE A 211 -18.54 20.64 15.65
N ILE A 212 -17.52 19.89 15.23
CA ILE A 212 -16.27 19.69 15.96
C ILE A 212 -15.17 20.46 15.24
N ASN A 213 -14.57 21.43 15.92
CA ASN A 213 -13.47 22.21 15.38
C ASN A 213 -12.14 21.74 15.99
N ILE A 214 -11.25 21.20 15.16
CA ILE A 214 -9.88 20.85 15.52
C ILE A 214 -9.00 22.06 15.17
N LYS A 215 -8.52 22.76 16.20
CA LYS A 215 -7.61 23.90 16.04
C LYS A 215 -6.16 23.46 16.14
N TYR A 216 -5.36 23.87 15.17
CA TYR A 216 -3.92 23.63 15.14
C TYR A 216 -3.19 24.89 15.60
N ASN A 217 -2.62 24.84 16.80
CA ASN A 217 -1.82 25.95 17.33
C ASN A 217 -0.40 25.88 16.77
N LEU A 218 -0.11 26.71 15.78
CA LEU A 218 1.21 26.85 15.16
C LEU A 218 2.31 27.32 16.14
N LEU A 219 1.92 28.00 17.22
CA LEU A 219 2.84 28.66 18.15
C LEU A 219 3.33 27.76 19.30
N LEU A 220 2.67 26.63 19.57
CA LEU A 220 2.92 25.90 20.82
C LEU A 220 4.16 25.00 20.80
N ASP A 221 4.59 24.52 19.63
CA ASP A 221 5.71 23.58 19.54
C ASP A 221 7.07 24.28 19.71
N HIS A 222 7.26 25.46 19.10
CA HIS A 222 8.52 26.20 19.25
C HIS A 222 8.69 26.78 20.66
N ILE A 223 7.65 27.35 21.25
CA ILE A 223 7.72 27.95 22.60
C ILE A 223 7.95 26.88 23.67
N LYS A 224 7.36 25.69 23.52
CA LYS A 224 7.60 24.58 24.46
C LYS A 224 8.97 23.95 24.31
N LEU A 225 9.48 23.78 23.09
CA LEU A 225 10.85 23.33 22.86
C LEU A 225 11.85 24.32 23.43
N ASP A 226 11.66 25.61 23.19
CA ASP A 226 12.54 26.68 23.68
C ASP A 226 12.47 26.82 25.21
N ALA A 227 11.29 26.61 25.82
CA ALA A 227 11.15 26.52 27.27
C ALA A 227 11.78 25.25 27.87
N TYR A 228 11.70 24.11 27.19
CA TYR A 228 12.38 22.87 27.62
C TYR A 228 13.90 22.99 27.51
N VAL A 229 14.40 23.57 26.42
CA VAL A 229 15.83 23.83 26.20
C VAL A 229 16.34 24.82 27.24
N ARG A 230 15.63 25.94 27.47
CA ARG A 230 15.97 26.88 28.55
C ARG A 230 15.98 26.22 29.93
N ALA A 231 14.97 25.42 30.26
CA ALA A 231 14.93 24.71 31.55
C ALA A 231 16.07 23.69 31.70
N CYS A 232 16.50 23.04 30.60
CA CYS A 232 17.66 22.14 30.61
C CYS A 232 18.98 22.90 30.75
N ASP A 233 19.16 24.03 30.07
CA ASP A 233 20.36 24.87 30.18
C ASP A 233 20.46 25.53 31.57
N GLU A 234 19.35 26.03 32.11
CA GLU A 234 19.29 26.61 33.46
C GLU A 234 19.52 25.55 34.56
N ALA A 235 19.11 24.30 34.35
CA ALA A 235 19.35 23.21 35.29
C ALA A 235 20.79 22.67 35.27
N LEU A 236 21.56 22.93 34.20
CA LEU A 236 22.97 22.54 34.06
C LEU A 236 23.94 23.61 34.55
N LEU A 237 23.49 24.85 34.73
CA LEU A 237 24.29 25.94 35.28
C LEU A 237 24.00 26.15 36.77
N GLY A 238 24.67 25.37 37.62
CA GLY A 238 24.79 25.70 39.03
C GLY A 238 25.04 24.53 39.96
N ARG A 239 26.28 24.05 40.00
CA ARG A 239 26.96 23.63 41.24
C ARG A 239 28.46 23.87 41.09
N ASP A 240 28.85 25.13 41.28
CA ASP A 240 30.08 25.44 42.02
C ASP A 240 29.67 25.65 43.49
#